data_AF-A0A358KIU6-F1
#
_entry.id   AF-A0A358KIU6-F1
#
_cell.length_a   1.000
_cell.length_b   1.000
_cell.length_c   1.000
_cell.angle_alpha   90.00
_cell.angle_beta   90.00
_cell.angle_gamma   90.00
#
_symmetry.space_group_name_H-M   'P 1'
#
loop_
_entity.id
_entity.type
_entity.pdbx_description
1 polymer ?
#
loop_
_entity_poly.entity_id
_entity_poly.type
_entity_poly.pdbx_seq_one_letter_code
_entity_poly.pdbx_strand_id
1 'polypeptide(L)' 'MPSAVNLYQSSLSHLRESVSAPPVEAAKLRIQSAQESAIAAKLLQVADENDRRLIDMVA' A
#
# COMPACT_ATOMS: atom_id res chain seq x y z
N MET A 1 -12.97 4.94 -3.18
CA MET A 1 -11.58 4.49 -3.39
C MET A 1 -10.97 4.14 -2.04
N PRO A 2 -10.26 3.02 -1.90
CA PRO A 2 -9.56 2.70 -0.65
C PRO A 2 -8.44 3.71 -0.39
N SER A 3 -8.26 4.13 0.87
CA SER A 3 -7.19 5.05 1.26
C SER A 3 -5.83 4.32 1.27
N ALA A 4 -4.73 5.06 1.14
CA ALA A 4 -3.38 4.50 1.26
C ALA A 4 -3.18 3.77 2.60
N VAL A 5 -3.76 4.30 3.69
CA VAL A 5 -3.72 3.68 5.02
C VAL A 5 -4.43 2.33 5.03
N ASN A 6 -5.62 2.24 4.44
CA ASN A 6 -6.37 0.99 4.42
C ASN A 6 -5.67 -0.08 3.57
N LEU A 7 -5.09 0.31 2.44
CA LEU A 7 -4.30 -0.60 1.58
C LEU A 7 -3.04 -1.09 2.29
N TYR A 8 -2.36 -0.22 3.04
CA TYR A 8 -1.18 -0.63 3.81
C TYR A 8 -1.55 -1.55 4.99
N GLN A 9 -2.64 -1.28 5.68
CA GLN A 9 -3.12 -2.17 6.74
C GLN A 9 -3.54 -3.55 6.20
N SER A 10 -4.23 -3.57 5.06
CA SER A 10 -4.59 -4.81 4.35
C SER A 10 -3.36 -5.60 3.94
N SER A 11 -2.34 -4.92 3.38
CA SER A 11 -1.11 -5.58 2.96
C SER A 11 -0.35 -6.21 4.13
N LEU A 12 -0.36 -5.59 5.30
CA LEU A 12 0.21 -6.16 6.52
C LEU A 12 -0.58 -7.38 7.02
N SER A 13 -1.90 -7.36 6.91
CA SER A 13 -2.75 -8.51 7.26
C SER A 13 -2.44 -9.71 6.39
N HIS A 14 -2.36 -9.52 5.06
CA HIS A 14 -1.96 -10.59 4.14
C HIS A 14 -0.57 -11.18 4.45
N LEU A 15 0.40 -10.34 4.83
CA LEU A 15 1.72 -10.84 5.25
C LEU A 15 1.63 -11.71 6.50
N ARG A 16 0.87 -11.27 7.52
CA ARG A 16 0.68 -12.03 8.76
C ARG A 16 0.01 -13.37 8.49
N GLU A 17 -1.05 -13.38 7.69
CA GLU A 17 -1.75 -14.62 7.28
C GLU A 17 -0.82 -15.57 6.51
N SER A 18 0.07 -15.02 5.68
CA SER A 18 1.03 -15.82 4.90
C SER A 18 2.04 -16.61 5.74
N VAL A 19 2.24 -16.23 7.02
CA VAL A 19 3.20 -16.93 7.90
C VAL A 19 2.69 -18.31 8.30
N SER A 20 1.38 -18.44 8.51
CA SER A 20 0.72 -19.69 8.89
C SER A 20 0.14 -20.48 7.72
N ALA A 21 0.12 -19.91 6.51
CA ALA A 21 -0.50 -20.52 5.34
C ALA A 21 0.41 -21.56 4.65
N PRO A 22 -0.17 -22.56 3.96
CA PRO A 22 0.57 -23.47 3.10
C PRO A 22 1.35 -22.73 2.00
N PRO A 23 2.46 -23.28 1.46
CA PRO A 23 3.39 -22.54 0.60
C PRO A 23 2.75 -21.84 -0.61
N VAL A 24 1.80 -22.50 -1.29
CA VAL A 24 1.12 -21.94 -2.46
C VAL A 24 0.20 -20.77 -2.08
N GLU A 25 -0.47 -20.86 -0.95
CA GLU A 25 -1.37 -19.82 -0.44
C GLU A 25 -0.58 -18.66 0.15
N ALA A 26 0.49 -18.94 0.88
CA ALA A 26 1.44 -17.95 1.37
C ALA A 26 2.05 -17.13 0.22
N ALA A 27 2.38 -17.77 -0.92
CA ALA A 27 2.87 -17.06 -2.10
C ALA A 27 1.81 -16.10 -2.67
N LYS A 28 0.55 -16.52 -2.77
CA LYS A 28 -0.56 -15.65 -3.23
C LYS A 28 -0.77 -14.46 -2.31
N LEU A 29 -0.83 -14.69 -1.00
CA LEU A 29 -1.00 -13.64 0.01
C LEU A 29 0.15 -12.62 -0.03
N ARG A 30 1.39 -13.08 -0.25
CA ARG A 30 2.55 -12.18 -0.40
C ARG A 30 2.47 -11.34 -1.67
N ILE A 31 1.99 -11.91 -2.78
CA ILE A 31 1.78 -11.15 -4.02
C ILE A 31 0.71 -10.07 -3.81
N GLN A 32 -0.42 -10.43 -3.18
CA GLN A 32 -1.49 -9.47 -2.86
C GLN A 32 -0.98 -8.34 -1.96
N SER A 33 -0.25 -8.69 -0.89
CA SER A 33 0.39 -7.70 -0.03
C SER A 33 1.34 -6.76 -0.78
N ALA A 34 2.20 -7.31 -1.65
CA ALA A 34 3.13 -6.50 -2.43
C ALA A 34 2.39 -5.51 -3.34
N GLN A 35 1.31 -5.97 -3.99
CA GLN A 35 0.48 -5.14 -4.86
C GLN A 35 -0.20 -3.99 -4.08
N GLU A 36 -0.84 -4.29 -2.96
CA GLU A 36 -1.50 -3.28 -2.13
C GLU A 36 -0.51 -2.28 -1.54
N SER A 37 0.67 -2.75 -1.10
CA SER A 37 1.74 -1.86 -0.62
C SER A 37 2.24 -0.92 -1.70
N ALA A 38 2.40 -1.40 -2.94
CA ALA A 38 2.84 -0.56 -4.05
C ALA A 38 1.80 0.51 -4.40
N ILE A 39 0.51 0.18 -4.36
CA ILE A 39 -0.56 1.15 -4.58
C ILE A 39 -0.60 2.18 -3.45
N ALA A 40 -0.50 1.74 -2.19
CA ALA A 40 -0.44 2.64 -1.03
C ALA A 40 0.73 3.62 -1.14
N ALA A 41 1.93 3.14 -1.48
CA ALA A 41 3.10 3.98 -1.67
C ALA A 41 2.89 5.02 -2.78
N LYS A 42 2.30 4.62 -3.91
CA LYS A 42 2.01 5.53 -5.02
C LYS A 42 0.99 6.60 -4.64
N LEU A 43 -0.06 6.24 -3.89
CA LEU A 43 -1.05 7.20 -3.40
C LEU A 43 -0.43 8.23 -2.45
N LEU A 44 0.48 7.80 -1.57
CA LEU A 44 1.22 8.71 -0.69
C LEU A 44 2.16 9.63 -1.47
N GLN A 45 2.87 9.09 -2.47
CA GLN A 45 3.73 9.91 -3.32
C GLN A 45 2.94 10.97 -4.09
N VAL A 46 1.78 10.61 -4.65
CA VAL A 46 0.91 11.58 -5.34
C VAL A 46 0.38 12.64 -4.38
N ALA A 47 0.07 12.28 -3.13
CA ALA A 47 -0.33 13.25 -2.12
C ALA A 47 0.81 14.24 -1.80
N ASP A 48 2.03 13.74 -1.58
CA ASP A 48 3.22 14.56 -1.31
C ASP A 48 3.56 15.50 -2.48
N GLU A 49 3.49 15.00 -3.73
CA GLU A 49 3.68 15.80 -4.93
C GLU A 49 2.62 16.91 -5.07
N ASN A 50 1.36 16.61 -4.74
CA ASN A 50 0.29 17.61 -4.76
C ASN A 50 0.45 18.66 -3.66
N ASP A 51 0.79 18.24 -2.44
CA ASP A 51 1.02 19.15 -1.32
C ASP A 51 2.17 20.11 -1.63
N ARG A 52 3.26 19.61 -2.24
CA ARG A 52 4.37 20.45 -2.70
C ARG A 52 3.94 21.45 -3.77
N ARG A 53 3.17 21.02 -4.78
CA ARG A 53 2.67 21.93 -5.83
C ARG A 53 1.79 23.03 -5.26
N LEU A 54 0.95 22.72 -4.27
CA LEU A 54 0.10 23.71 -3.60
C LEU A 54 0.93 24.74 -2.85
N ILE A 55 1.99 24.32 -2.15
CA ILE A 55 2.93 25.23 -1.49
C ILE A 55 3.62 26.14 -2.52
N ASP A 56 4.14 25.58 -3.60
CA ASP A 56 4.82 26.33 -4.67
C ASP A 56 3.88 27.33 -5.39
N MET A 57 2.57 27.07 -5.43
CA MET A 57 1.58 27.99 -6.02
C MET A 57 1.20 29.18 -5.11
N VAL A 58 1.43 29.08 -3.81
CA VAL A 58 1.07 30.12 -2.82
C VAL A 58 2.28 30.97 -2.41
N ALA A 59 3.50 30.49 -2.67
CA ALA A 59 4.77 31.19 -2.44
C ALA A 59 5.07 32.23 -3.54
#